data_AF-A0A9D9E3N2-F1
#
_entry.id   AF-A0A9D9E3N2-F1
#
_cell.length_a   1.000
_cell.length_b   1.000
_cell.length_c   1.000
_cell.angle_alpha   90.00
_cell.angle_beta   90.00
_cell.angle_gamma   90.00
#
_symmetry.space_group_name_H-M   'P 1'
#
loop_
_entity.id
_entity.type
_entity.pdbx_description
1 polymer ?
#
loop_
_entity_poly.entity_id
_entity_poly.type
_entity_poly.pdbx_seq_one_letter_code
_entity_poly.pdbx_strand_id
1 'polypeptide(L)'
;MLKKKGAYLFLLTACIGGFLWLFLSQTLIPDGFSVCFFKNLWGIPCPACGTTHGVEALFNGDISTAFGLNPNSFIVAACLVYVPLCSLYDVLRKDDLLYRSFVFFCRIIDKPAVLMAFLIMEALIWGFKLWSFSGA
;
A
#
# COMPACT_ATOMS: atom_id res chain seq x y z
N MET A 1 -10.57 7.80 16.73
CA MET A 1 -10.87 6.52 16.04
C MET A 1 -12.14 6.68 15.21
N LEU A 2 -12.14 6.18 13.96
CA LEU A 2 -13.33 6.21 13.10
C LEU A 2 -14.44 5.33 13.67
N LYS A 3 -15.70 5.80 13.56
CA LYS A 3 -16.88 4.95 13.85
C LYS A 3 -16.96 3.82 12.82
N LYS A 4 -17.59 2.69 13.15
CA LYS A 4 -17.75 1.50 12.28
C LYS A 4 -18.05 1.86 10.82
N LYS A 5 -19.15 2.57 10.54
CA LYS A 5 -19.52 2.98 9.18
C LYS A 5 -18.43 3.79 8.46
N GLY A 6 -17.74 4.68 9.18
CA GLY A 6 -16.63 5.48 8.64
C GLY A 6 -15.40 4.64 8.30
N ALA A 7 -15.10 3.62 9.10
CA ALA A 7 -13.99 2.69 8.83
C ALA A 7 -14.26 1.84 7.57
N TYR A 8 -15.48 1.28 7.42
CA TYR A 8 -15.84 0.55 6.19
C TYR A 8 -15.78 1.47 4.97
N LEU A 9 -16.34 2.67 5.07
CA LEU A 9 -16.32 3.64 3.97
C LEU A 9 -14.88 3.93 3.54
N PHE A 10 -14.00 4.25 4.50
CA PHE A 10 -12.59 4.53 4.24
C PHE A 10 -11.86 3.34 3.61
N LEU A 11 -12.02 2.13 4.15
CA LEU A 11 -11.30 0.95 3.66
C LEU A 11 -11.80 0.51 2.27
N LEU A 12 -13.11 0.58 2.03
CA LEU A 12 -13.70 0.22 0.75
C LEU A 12 -13.36 1.24 -0.33
N THR A 13 -13.41 2.55 -0.04
CA THR A 13 -13.00 3.56 -1.02
C THR A 13 -11.52 3.45 -1.36
N ALA A 14 -10.66 3.18 -0.37
CA ALA A 14 -9.24 2.93 -0.60
C ALA A 14 -9.02 1.68 -1.49
N CYS A 15 -9.74 0.58 -1.23
CA CYS A 15 -9.66 -0.62 -2.06
C CYS A 15 -10.16 -0.40 -3.48
N ILE A 16 -11.30 0.26 -3.65
CA ILE A 16 -11.83 0.61 -4.97
C ILE A 16 -10.81 1.46 -5.74
N GLY A 17 -10.21 2.46 -5.08
CA GLY A 17 -9.15 3.28 -5.68
C GLY A 17 -7.93 2.45 -6.10
N GLY A 18 -7.50 1.50 -5.27
CA GLY A 18 -6.38 0.61 -5.59
C GLY A 18 -6.66 -0.33 -6.76
N PHE A 19 -7.83 -0.98 -6.79
CA PHE A 19 -8.23 -1.81 -7.93
C PHE A 19 -8.43 -1.00 -9.21
N LEU A 20 -9.02 0.20 -9.10
CA LEU A 20 -9.16 1.11 -10.23
C LEU A 20 -7.78 1.51 -10.79
N TRP A 21 -6.83 1.85 -9.92
CA TRP A 21 -5.46 2.14 -10.35
C TRP A 21 -4.84 0.96 -11.09
N LEU A 22 -4.93 -0.25 -10.54
CA LEU A 22 -4.42 -1.45 -11.21
C LEU A 22 -5.05 -1.66 -12.58
N PHE A 23 -6.37 -1.52 -12.68
CA PHE A 23 -7.05 -1.67 -13.96
C PHE A 23 -6.59 -0.62 -14.99
N LEU A 24 -6.52 0.64 -14.57
CA LEU A 24 -6.06 1.74 -15.43
C LEU A 24 -4.61 1.56 -15.86
N SER A 25 -3.74 1.11 -14.95
CA SER A 25 -2.32 0.92 -15.25
C SER A 25 -2.05 -0.21 -16.24
N GLN A 26 -2.92 -1.22 -16.30
CA GLN A 26 -2.80 -2.29 -17.30
C GLN A 26 -3.41 -1.95 -18.68
N THR A 27 -4.24 -0.90 -18.78
CA THR A 27 -5.10 -0.70 -19.96
C THR A 27 -4.94 0.65 -20.64
N LEU A 28 -4.84 1.72 -19.86
CA LEU A 28 -4.97 3.09 -20.35
C LEU A 28 -3.72 3.92 -20.10
N ILE A 29 -2.94 3.60 -19.07
CA ILE A 29 -1.74 4.34 -18.71
C ILE A 29 -0.54 3.71 -19.42
N PRO A 30 0.21 4.48 -20.24
CA PRO A 30 1.42 3.97 -20.88
C PRO A 30 2.51 3.61 -19.86
N ASP A 31 3.31 2.61 -20.21
CA ASP A 31 4.49 2.21 -19.43
C ASP A 31 5.41 3.41 -19.17
N GLY A 32 5.82 3.59 -17.91
CA GLY A 32 6.72 4.68 -17.49
C GLY A 32 6.03 6.00 -17.13
N PHE A 33 4.72 6.12 -17.29
CA PHE A 33 3.98 7.30 -16.83
C PHE A 33 4.03 7.42 -15.29
N SER A 34 4.49 8.57 -14.79
CA SER A 34 4.65 8.82 -13.37
C SER A 34 3.74 9.95 -12.89
N VAL A 35 2.76 9.59 -12.06
CA VAL A 35 1.95 10.55 -11.28
C VAL A 35 2.66 11.05 -10.02
N CYS A 36 3.89 10.58 -9.78
CA CYS A 36 4.64 10.84 -8.56
C CYS A 36 5.19 12.28 -8.54
N PHE A 37 4.64 13.14 -7.68
CA PHE A 37 5.10 14.52 -7.52
C PHE A 37 6.61 14.61 -7.23
N PHE A 38 7.11 13.76 -6.33
CA PHE A 38 8.52 13.74 -5.94
C PHE A 38 9.46 13.41 -7.10
N LYS A 39 9.08 12.42 -7.94
CA LYS A 39 9.85 12.05 -9.12
C LYS A 39 9.85 13.17 -10.15
N ASN A 40 8.73 13.83 -10.33
CA ASN A 40 8.60 14.90 -11.32
C ASN A 40 9.35 16.18 -10.90
N LEU A 41 9.45 16.47 -9.60
CA LEU A 41 10.12 17.68 -9.11
C LEU A 41 11.61 17.48 -8.80
N TRP A 42 11.98 16.35 -8.19
CA TRP A 42 13.35 16.09 -7.72
C TRP A 42 14.04 14.93 -8.45
N GLY A 43 13.36 14.25 -9.38
CA GLY A 43 13.90 13.06 -10.05
C GLY A 43 13.93 11.79 -9.19
N ILE A 44 13.46 11.87 -7.94
CA ILE A 44 13.59 10.80 -6.95
C ILE A 44 12.24 10.11 -6.70
N PRO A 45 12.13 8.77 -6.83
CA PRO A 45 10.91 8.06 -6.47
C PRO A 45 10.72 8.06 -4.95
N CYS A 46 9.47 8.26 -4.50
CA CYS A 46 9.12 8.18 -3.08
C CYS A 46 8.68 6.76 -2.69
N PRO A 47 8.69 6.40 -1.39
CA PRO A 47 8.32 5.08 -0.92
C PRO A 47 6.93 4.64 -1.36
N ALA A 48 5.98 5.57 -1.42
CA ALA A 48 4.61 5.28 -1.85
C ALA A 48 4.55 4.88 -3.34
N CYS A 49 5.25 5.61 -4.21
CA CYS A 49 5.31 5.28 -5.64
C CYS A 49 5.98 3.92 -5.87
N GLY A 50 7.02 3.59 -5.08
CA GLY A 50 7.63 2.26 -5.07
C GLY A 50 6.65 1.16 -4.66
N THR A 51 5.81 1.41 -3.65
CA THR A 51 4.77 0.47 -3.23
C THR A 51 3.75 0.23 -4.35
N THR A 52 3.26 1.29 -5.01
CA THR A 52 2.30 1.19 -6.11
C THR A 52 2.82 0.33 -7.25
N HIS A 53 4.02 0.63 -7.77
CA HIS A 53 4.63 -0.16 -8.84
C HIS A 53 5.00 -1.58 -8.39
N GLY A 54 5.33 -1.78 -7.12
CA GLY A 54 5.54 -3.13 -6.61
C GLY A 54 4.24 -3.93 -6.52
N VAL A 55 3.09 -3.29 -6.26
CA VAL A 55 1.77 -3.97 -6.32
C VAL A 55 1.42 -4.33 -7.77
N GLU A 56 1.76 -3.47 -8.74
CA GLU A 56 1.63 -3.79 -10.18
C GLU A 56 2.52 -4.97 -10.57
N ALA A 57 3.78 -5.00 -10.09
CA ALA A 57 4.68 -6.11 -10.31
C ALA A 57 4.13 -7.42 -9.72
N LEU A 58 3.58 -7.39 -8.49
CA LEU A 58 2.89 -8.54 -7.90
C LEU A 58 1.69 -8.99 -8.73
N PHE A 59 0.91 -8.04 -9.25
CA PHE A 59 -0.23 -8.33 -10.09
C PHE A 59 0.18 -9.05 -11.39
N ASN A 60 1.35 -8.71 -11.93
CA ASN A 60 1.94 -9.35 -13.11
C ASN A 60 2.76 -10.62 -12.78
N GLY A 61 2.80 -11.04 -11.52
CA GLY A 61 3.53 -12.24 -11.07
C GLY A 61 5.03 -12.05 -10.85
N ASP A 62 5.55 -10.81 -10.95
CA ASP A 62 6.96 -10.50 -10.72
C ASP A 62 7.23 -10.14 -9.25
N ILE A 63 7.41 -11.19 -8.46
CA ILE A 63 7.68 -11.12 -7.02
C ILE A 63 9.04 -10.45 -6.74
N SER A 64 10.04 -10.73 -7.57
CA SER A 64 11.41 -10.24 -7.37
C SER A 64 11.44 -8.72 -7.55
N THR A 65 10.83 -8.21 -8.61
CA THR A 65 10.71 -6.78 -8.86
C THR A 65 9.88 -6.10 -7.78
N ALA A 66 8.77 -6.70 -7.34
CA ALA A 66 7.98 -6.15 -6.25
C ALA A 66 8.78 -5.95 -4.96
N PHE A 67 9.54 -6.97 -4.56
CA PHE A 67 10.41 -6.91 -3.38
C PHE A 67 11.52 -5.88 -3.53
N GLY A 68 12.16 -5.83 -4.70
CA GLY A 68 13.19 -4.83 -5.01
C GLY A 68 12.65 -3.40 -5.06
N LEU A 69 11.38 -3.20 -5.42
CA LEU A 69 10.72 -1.90 -5.45
C LEU A 69 10.34 -1.43 -4.05
N ASN A 70 9.50 -2.18 -3.34
CA ASN A 70 9.17 -1.92 -1.94
C ASN A 70 8.54 -3.18 -1.29
N PRO A 71 9.11 -3.73 -0.21
CA PRO A 71 8.48 -4.85 0.52
C PRO A 71 7.08 -4.55 1.05
N ASN A 72 6.72 -3.28 1.25
CA ASN A 72 5.36 -2.89 1.64
C ASN A 72 4.31 -3.21 0.57
N SER A 73 4.71 -3.45 -0.69
CA SER A 73 3.81 -3.87 -1.75
C SER A 73 3.07 -5.16 -1.41
N PHE A 74 3.72 -6.08 -0.71
CA PHE A 74 3.09 -7.33 -0.26
C PHE A 74 1.98 -7.06 0.77
N ILE A 75 2.21 -6.13 1.70
CA ILE A 75 1.22 -5.75 2.70
C ILE A 75 0.03 -5.09 2.02
N VAL A 76 0.26 -4.15 1.11
CA VAL A 76 -0.81 -3.45 0.39
C VAL A 76 -1.59 -4.40 -0.51
N ALA A 77 -0.92 -5.28 -1.26
CA ALA A 77 -1.57 -6.30 -2.08
C ALA A 77 -2.44 -7.24 -1.23
N ALA A 78 -1.93 -7.69 -0.08
CA ALA A 78 -2.71 -8.50 0.87
C ALA A 78 -3.94 -7.73 1.39
N CYS A 79 -3.81 -6.43 1.70
CA CYS A 79 -4.93 -5.59 2.11
C CYS A 79 -5.99 -5.45 1.01
N LEU A 80 -5.59 -5.27 -0.25
CA LEU A 80 -6.51 -5.18 -1.40
C LEU A 80 -7.39 -6.43 -1.54
N VAL A 81 -6.87 -7.61 -1.17
CA VAL A 81 -7.64 -8.86 -1.17
C VAL A 81 -8.41 -9.07 0.14
N TYR A 82 -7.78 -8.81 1.28
CA TYR A 82 -8.34 -9.08 2.60
C TYR A 82 -9.58 -8.22 2.89
N VAL A 83 -9.53 -6.91 2.59
CA VAL A 83 -10.63 -5.98 2.87
C VAL A 83 -11.95 -6.38 2.19
N PRO A 84 -12.02 -6.63 0.86
CA PRO A 84 -13.27 -7.04 0.23
C PRO A 84 -13.76 -8.41 0.72
N LEU A 85 -12.86 -9.37 0.96
CA LEU A 85 -13.23 -10.69 1.49
C LEU A 85 -13.85 -10.57 2.89
N CYS A 86 -13.24 -9.80 3.78
CA CYS A 86 -13.79 -9.58 5.12
C CYS A 86 -15.07 -8.75 5.10
N SER A 87 -15.17 -7.76 4.20
CA SER A 87 -16.42 -7.01 4.02
C SER A 87 -17.56 -7.92 3.56
N LEU A 88 -17.30 -8.84 2.62
CA LEU A 88 -18.28 -9.81 2.16
C LEU A 88 -18.66 -10.78 3.30
N TYR A 89 -17.67 -11.29 4.02
CA TYR A 89 -17.89 -12.15 5.19
C TYR A 89 -18.77 -11.47 6.24
N ASP A 90 -18.50 -10.22 6.58
CA ASP A 90 -19.25 -9.45 7.59
C ASP A 90 -20.72 -9.25 7.17
N VAL A 91 -20.97 -9.01 5.88
CA VAL A 91 -22.34 -8.90 5.35
C VAL A 91 -23.06 -10.25 5.41
N LEU A 92 -22.40 -11.34 5.00
CA LEU A 92 -23.00 -12.68 4.95
C LEU A 92 -23.25 -13.26 6.35
N ARG A 93 -22.35 -13.02 7.30
CA ARG A 93 -22.40 -13.56 8.66
C ARG A 93 -22.97 -12.59 9.70
N LYS A 94 -23.31 -11.36 9.29
CA LYS A 94 -23.71 -10.25 10.18
C LYS A 94 -22.68 -10.00 11.29
N ASP A 95 -21.41 -10.12 10.94
CA ASP A 95 -20.28 -10.00 11.86
C ASP A 95 -19.59 -8.62 11.72
N ASP A 96 -18.50 -8.39 12.46
CA ASP A 96 -17.70 -7.17 12.39
C ASP A 96 -16.19 -7.41 12.32
N LEU A 97 -15.76 -8.48 11.67
CA LEU A 97 -14.36 -8.88 11.51
C LEU A 97 -13.51 -7.76 10.90
N LEU A 98 -13.94 -7.12 9.81
CA LEU A 98 -13.16 -6.05 9.17
C LEU A 98 -12.94 -4.87 10.13
N TYR A 99 -13.98 -4.48 10.87
CA TYR A 99 -13.88 -3.40 11.85
C TYR A 99 -13.02 -3.77 13.05
N ARG A 100 -13.13 -5.00 13.56
CA ARG A 100 -12.27 -5.49 14.67
C ARG A 100 -10.81 -5.53 14.24
N SER A 101 -10.52 -6.01 13.04
CA SER A 101 -9.16 -5.99 12.45
C SER A 101 -8.64 -4.57 12.30
N PHE A 102 -9.47 -3.63 11.81
CA PHE A 102 -9.11 -2.21 11.71
C PHE A 102 -8.78 -1.59 13.07
N VAL A 103 -9.63 -1.80 14.08
CA VAL A 103 -9.40 -1.30 15.44
C VAL A 103 -8.14 -1.90 16.05
N PHE A 104 -7.91 -3.20 15.86
CA PHE A 104 -6.70 -3.88 16.31
C PHE A 104 -5.44 -3.28 15.66
N PHE A 105 -5.49 -3.06 14.35
CA PHE A 105 -4.40 -2.44 13.60
C PHE A 105 -4.10 -1.01 14.06
N CYS A 106 -5.13 -0.16 14.23
CA CYS A 106 -4.95 1.18 14.79
C CYS A 106 -4.31 1.14 16.18
N ARG A 107 -4.73 0.21 17.07
CA ARG A 107 -4.12 0.07 18.40
C ARG A 107 -2.65 -0.31 18.36
N ILE A 108 -2.20 -1.01 17.33
CA ILE A 108 -0.79 -1.34 17.13
C ILE A 108 -0.03 -0.12 16.62
N ILE A 109 -0.54 0.53 15.57
CA ILE A 109 0.12 1.67 14.92
C ILE A 109 0.15 2.92 15.82
N ASP A 110 -0.89 3.15 16.61
CA ASP A 110 -0.96 4.29 17.54
C ASP A 110 0.12 4.23 18.63
N LYS A 111 0.82 3.09 18.78
CA LYS A 111 1.99 3.00 19.66
C LYS A 111 3.16 3.74 19.01
N PRO A 112 3.73 4.78 19.65
CA PRO A 112 4.81 5.57 19.07
C PRO A 112 6.04 4.72 18.75
N ALA A 113 6.32 3.67 19.54
CA ALA A 113 7.40 2.73 19.27
C ALA A 113 7.24 1.98 17.93
N VAL A 114 6.02 1.59 17.58
CA VAL A 114 5.74 0.90 16.31
C VAL A 114 5.87 1.86 15.14
N LEU A 115 5.31 3.06 15.27
CA LEU A 115 5.44 4.09 14.25
C LEU A 115 6.92 4.47 14.03
N MET A 116 7.69 4.67 15.11
CA MET A 116 9.12 4.96 15.01
C MET A 116 9.88 3.80 14.37
N ALA A 117 9.61 2.56 14.77
CA ALA A 117 10.25 1.39 14.16
C ALA A 117 9.96 1.30 12.65
N PHE A 118 8.71 1.54 12.24
CA PHE A 118 8.33 1.58 10.82
C PHE A 118 9.03 2.70 10.07
N LEU A 119 9.06 3.92 10.62
CA LEU A 119 9.73 5.07 9.99
C LEU A 119 11.25 4.86 9.89
N ILE A 120 11.89 4.28 10.91
CA ILE A 120 13.32 3.94 10.88
C ILE A 120 13.58 2.89 9.80
N MET A 121 12.76 1.85 9.74
CA MET A 121 12.87 0.82 8.72
C MET A 121 12.77 1.41 7.30
N GLU A 122 11.76 2.26 7.04
CA GLU A 122 11.63 2.96 5.75
C GLU A 122 12.84 3.85 5.47
N ALA A 123 13.32 4.61 6.46
CA ALA A 123 14.47 5.50 6.30
C ALA A 123 15.75 4.72 5.97
N LEU A 124 15.95 3.54 6.56
CA LEU A 124 17.10 2.67 6.28
C LEU A 124 17.02 2.07 4.87
N ILE A 125 15.86 1.49 4.51
CA ILE A 125 15.63 0.88 3.19
C ILE A 125 15.85 1.92 2.08
N TRP A 126 15.22 3.08 2.22
CA TRP A 126 15.27 4.12 1.19
C TRP A 126 16.56 4.93 1.24
N GLY A 127 17.17 5.12 2.41
CA GLY A 127 18.50 5.72 2.52
C GLY A 127 19.55 4.92 1.76
N PHE A 128 19.55 3.58 1.90
CA PHE A 128 20.43 2.70 1.12
C PHE A 128 20.11 2.77 -0.38
N LYS A 129 18.82 2.75 -0.75
CA LYS A 129 18.40 2.81 -2.15
C LYS A 129 18.82 4.11 -2.83
N LEU A 130 18.63 5.25 -2.17
CA LEU A 130 19.05 6.57 -2.66
C LEU A 130 20.57 6.67 -2.78
N TRP A 131 21.31 6.15 -1.79
CA TRP A 131 22.78 6.11 -1.87
C TRP A 131 23.24 5.29 -3.08
N SER A 132 22.66 4.11 -3.31
CA SER A 132 22.99 3.28 -4.47
C SER A 132 22.66 3.97 -5.80
N PHE A 133 21.61 4.80 -5.84
CA PHE A 133 21.22 5.56 -7.02
C PHE A 133 22.16 6.74 -7.30
N SER A 134 22.74 7.36 -6.26
CA SER A 134 23.70 8.47 -6.39
C SER A 134 25.13 8.04 -6.74
N GLY A 135 25.43 6.74 -6.65
CA GLY A 135 26.76 6.16 -6.93
C GLY A 135 26.89 5.51 -8.31
N ALA A 136 25.86 5.57 -9.15
CA ALA A 136 25.83 5.10 -10.54
C ALA A 136 25.85 6.30 -11.50
#